data_AF-A0A0F9KSS1-F1
#
_entry.id   AF-A0A0F9KSS1-F1
#
_cell.length_a   1.000
_cell.length_b   1.000
_cell.length_c   1.000
_cell.angle_alpha   90.00
_cell.angle_beta   90.00
_cell.angle_gamma   90.00
#
_symmetry.space_group_name_H-M   'P 1'
#
loop_
_entity.id
_entity.type
_entity.pdbx_description
1 polymer ?
#
loop_
_entity_poly.entity_id
_entity_poly.type
_entity_poly.pdbx_seq_one_letter_code
_entity_poly.pdbx_strand_id
1 'polypeptide(L)'
;INYKKNTREKHMGFLDLMPPDTFLENLGISAFIFNQSEVALSEIHGNFKIERIRLKNKIKEMVKLKLIKIEKIAAKNDIKITSTNTLGFFFKSFLEQIISKKRYEKDVSHKNIRKKRRRDKYDNVVIKSTPKLADFLETMHFFVRSTEKQLKKKGYI
;
A
#
# COMPACT_ATOMS: atom_id res chain seq x y z
N ILE A 1 -29.00 -8.99 -15.07
CA ILE A 1 -28.24 -8.15 -14.10
C ILE A 1 -26.97 -8.90 -13.71
N ASN A 2 -25.80 -8.61 -14.29
CA ASN A 2 -24.52 -9.05 -13.72
C ASN A 2 -23.32 -8.41 -14.42
N TYR A 3 -22.98 -7.17 -14.03
CA TYR A 3 -21.72 -6.53 -14.43
C TYR A 3 -20.99 -5.82 -13.26
N LYS A 4 -21.28 -6.20 -12.00
CA LYS A 4 -20.66 -5.55 -10.81
C LYS A 4 -19.57 -6.36 -10.10
N LYS A 5 -19.25 -7.59 -10.53
CA LYS A 5 -18.22 -8.42 -9.87
C LYS A 5 -16.79 -8.22 -10.40
N ASN A 6 -16.61 -7.78 -11.65
CA ASN A 6 -15.31 -7.82 -12.33
C ASN A 6 -14.34 -6.65 -12.07
N THR A 7 -14.79 -5.56 -11.45
CA THR A 7 -13.93 -4.39 -11.19
C THR A 7 -13.22 -4.43 -9.84
N ARG A 8 -13.77 -5.13 -8.84
CA ARG A 8 -13.16 -5.24 -7.50
C ARG A 8 -11.87 -6.05 -7.52
N GLU A 9 -11.83 -7.14 -8.28
CA GLU A 9 -10.67 -8.04 -8.36
C GLU A 9 -9.51 -7.44 -9.17
N LYS A 10 -9.80 -6.72 -10.26
CA LYS A 10 -8.76 -6.09 -11.10
C LYS A 10 -7.95 -5.01 -10.38
N HIS A 11 -8.52 -4.33 -9.37
CA HIS A 11 -7.82 -3.28 -8.63
C HIS A 11 -6.98 -3.81 -7.47
N MET A 12 -7.34 -4.96 -6.88
CA MET A 12 -6.56 -5.62 -5.83
C MET A 12 -5.35 -6.37 -6.39
N GLY A 13 -5.48 -6.92 -7.60
CA GLY A 13 -4.39 -7.61 -8.31
C GLY A 13 -3.14 -6.77 -8.60
N PHE A 14 -3.22 -5.44 -8.51
CA PHE A 14 -2.04 -4.56 -8.59
C PHE A 14 -1.03 -4.84 -7.46
N LEU A 15 -1.53 -5.20 -6.29
CA LEU A 15 -0.72 -5.45 -5.11
C LEU A 15 -0.41 -6.93 -4.89
N ASP A 16 -1.26 -7.82 -5.41
CA ASP A 16 -1.21 -9.26 -5.11
C ASP A 16 0.01 -10.00 -5.69
N LEU A 17 0.73 -9.42 -6.66
CA LEU A 17 1.91 -10.01 -7.30
C LEU A 17 3.24 -9.32 -6.94
N MET A 18 3.22 -8.38 -6.00
CA MET A 18 4.41 -7.61 -5.65
C MET A 18 5.21 -8.24 -4.50
N PRO A 19 6.56 -8.16 -4.53
CA PRO A 19 7.37 -8.45 -3.35
C PRO A 19 6.88 -7.63 -2.14
N PRO A 20 6.92 -8.17 -0.91
CA PRO A 20 6.39 -7.51 0.29
C PRO A 20 6.89 -6.07 0.50
N ASP A 21 8.17 -5.81 0.23
CA ASP A 21 8.76 -4.47 0.36
C ASP A 21 8.16 -3.48 -0.64
N THR A 22 8.05 -3.89 -1.90
CA THR A 22 7.47 -3.09 -2.98
C THR A 22 5.98 -2.84 -2.74
N PHE A 23 5.28 -3.83 -2.20
CA PHE A 23 3.88 -3.73 -1.78
C PHE A 23 3.71 -2.64 -0.72
N LEU A 24 4.49 -2.70 0.37
CA LEU A 24 4.37 -1.74 1.47
C LEU A 24 4.71 -0.33 1.02
N GLU A 25 5.74 -0.17 0.19
CA GLU A 25 6.13 1.12 -0.36
C GLU A 25 5.02 1.72 -1.23
N ASN A 26 4.43 0.93 -2.12
CA ASN A 26 3.32 1.38 -2.98
C ASN A 26 2.06 1.71 -2.17
N LEU A 27 1.75 0.90 -1.16
CA LEU A 27 0.63 1.15 -0.26
C LEU A 27 0.84 2.44 0.55
N GLY A 28 2.08 2.66 1.04
CA GLY A 28 2.45 3.87 1.76
C GLY A 28 2.32 5.14 0.91
N ILE A 29 2.83 5.13 -0.32
CA ILE A 29 2.68 6.25 -1.27
C ILE A 29 1.20 6.51 -1.56
N SER A 30 0.42 5.46 -1.79
CA SER A 30 -1.01 5.55 -2.04
C SER A 30 -1.76 6.18 -0.86
N ALA A 31 -1.43 5.76 0.37
CA ALA A 31 -2.06 6.26 1.58
C ALA A 31 -1.70 7.73 1.82
N PHE A 32 -0.44 8.08 1.57
CA PHE A 32 0.05 9.45 1.66
C PHE A 32 -0.69 10.39 0.69
N ILE A 33 -0.78 10.03 -0.59
CA ILE A 33 -1.51 10.81 -1.60
C ILE A 33 -2.99 10.92 -1.22
N PHE A 34 -3.62 9.83 -0.78
CA PHE A 34 -5.04 9.85 -0.41
C PHE A 34 -5.32 10.76 0.79
N ASN A 35 -4.42 10.76 1.77
CA ASN A 35 -4.55 11.53 2.99
C ASN A 35 -4.39 13.05 2.77
N GLN A 36 -3.45 13.43 1.92
CA GLN A 36 -3.23 14.83 1.58
C GLN A 36 -4.19 15.33 0.48
N SER A 37 -4.84 14.42 -0.25
CA SER A 37 -5.74 14.67 -1.38
C SER A 37 -5.06 15.24 -2.62
N GLU A 38 -4.10 16.12 -2.45
CA GLU A 38 -3.27 16.74 -3.48
C GLU A 38 -1.83 16.87 -2.96
N VAL A 39 -0.85 16.48 -3.78
CA VAL A 39 0.58 16.41 -3.40
C VAL A 39 1.46 16.71 -4.60
N ALA A 40 2.61 17.36 -4.39
CA ALA A 40 3.63 17.50 -5.43
C ALA A 40 4.57 16.27 -5.50
N LEU A 41 5.05 15.90 -6.69
CA LEU A 41 5.99 14.79 -6.85
C LEU A 41 7.27 14.98 -6.02
N SER A 42 7.74 16.22 -5.87
CA SER A 42 8.89 16.57 -5.02
C SER A 42 8.65 16.27 -3.54
N GLU A 43 7.43 16.47 -3.03
CA GLU A 43 7.07 16.17 -1.63
C GLU A 43 7.07 14.67 -1.36
N ILE A 44 6.57 13.86 -2.31
CA ILE A 44 6.63 12.40 -2.20
C ILE A 44 8.09 11.92 -2.23
N HIS A 45 8.91 12.48 -3.11
CA HIS A 45 10.33 12.16 -3.19
C HIS A 45 11.06 12.49 -1.87
N GLY A 46 10.77 13.64 -1.27
CA GLY A 46 11.36 14.06 0.01
C GLY A 46 10.98 13.15 1.17
N ASN A 47 9.70 12.75 1.27
CA ASN A 47 9.21 11.95 2.39
C ASN A 47 9.62 10.47 2.31
N PHE A 48 9.60 9.89 1.12
CA PHE A 48 9.88 8.46 0.95
C PHE A 48 11.35 8.17 0.59
N LYS A 49 12.15 9.20 0.26
CA LYS A 49 13.57 9.07 -0.14
C LYS A 49 13.79 8.04 -1.28
N ILE A 50 12.81 7.91 -2.18
CA ILE A 50 12.86 7.02 -3.34
C ILE A 50 13.48 7.75 -4.52
N GLU A 51 14.35 7.08 -5.28
CA GLU A 51 14.89 7.63 -6.53
C GLU A 51 13.79 8.17 -7.47
N ARG A 52 13.97 9.40 -7.96
CA ARG A 52 12.97 10.10 -8.78
C ARG A 52 12.51 9.32 -10.01
N ILE A 53 13.38 8.53 -10.64
CA ILE A 53 13.05 7.68 -11.79
C ILE A 53 12.09 6.56 -11.38
N ARG A 54 12.39 5.85 -10.27
CA ARG A 54 11.54 4.78 -9.73
C ARG A 54 10.18 5.32 -9.29
N LEU A 55 10.17 6.47 -8.62
CA LEU A 55 8.94 7.13 -8.20
C LEU A 55 8.06 7.48 -9.40
N LYS A 56 8.63 8.04 -10.48
CA LYS A 56 7.88 8.32 -11.72
C LYS A 56 7.23 7.06 -12.31
N ASN A 57 7.94 5.92 -12.30
CA ASN A 57 7.38 4.66 -12.79
C ASN A 57 6.20 4.20 -11.94
N LYS A 58 6.30 4.27 -10.60
CA LYS A 58 5.20 3.94 -9.68
C LYS A 58 3.98 4.85 -9.90
N ILE A 59 4.20 6.16 -10.01
CA ILE A 59 3.14 7.13 -10.31
C ILE A 59 2.48 6.82 -11.66
N LYS A 60 3.25 6.46 -12.69
CA LYS A 60 2.72 6.09 -14.01
C LYS A 60 1.80 4.86 -13.93
N GLU A 61 2.15 3.86 -13.14
CA GLU A 61 1.29 2.69 -12.89
C GLU A 61 0.00 3.08 -12.19
N MET A 62 0.07 3.92 -11.15
CA MET A 62 -1.13 4.39 -10.44
C MET A 62 -2.06 5.23 -11.32
N VAL A 63 -1.51 6.04 -12.24
CA VAL A 63 -2.26 6.77 -13.28
C VAL A 63 -2.94 5.79 -14.23
N LYS A 64 -2.23 4.75 -14.70
CA LYS A 64 -2.78 3.70 -15.58
C LYS A 64 -3.99 3.00 -14.93
N LEU A 65 -3.93 2.78 -13.62
CA LEU A 65 -5.01 2.19 -12.82
C LEU A 65 -6.10 3.20 -12.43
N LYS A 66 -5.99 4.45 -12.89
CA LYS A 66 -6.91 5.56 -12.60
C LYS A 66 -7.03 5.89 -11.11
N LEU A 67 -6.07 5.49 -10.29
CA LEU A 67 -6.04 5.75 -8.83
C LEU A 67 -5.68 7.21 -8.51
N ILE A 68 -4.94 7.86 -9.41
CA ILE A 68 -4.50 9.24 -9.26
C ILE A 68 -4.64 9.97 -10.59
N LYS A 69 -4.74 11.29 -10.53
CA LYS A 69 -4.62 12.21 -11.66
C LYS A 69 -3.32 12.99 -11.53
N ILE A 70 -2.73 13.34 -12.67
CA ILE A 70 -1.52 14.15 -12.73
C ILE A 70 -1.78 15.43 -13.52
N GLU A 71 -1.25 16.55 -13.03
CA GLU A 71 -1.30 17.86 -13.67
C GLU A 71 0.12 18.46 -13.64
N LYS A 72 0.55 19.06 -14.74
CA LYS A 72 1.87 19.70 -14.80
C LYS A 72 1.79 21.10 -14.20
N ILE A 73 2.60 21.39 -13.19
CA ILE A 73 2.76 22.74 -12.65
C ILE A 73 3.87 23.43 -13.45
N ALA A 74 3.49 24.24 -14.43
CA ALA A 74 4.44 24.96 -15.29
C ALA A 74 5.39 25.87 -14.49
N ALA A 75 4.89 26.53 -13.45
CA ALA A 75 5.66 27.49 -12.65
C ALA A 75 6.84 26.88 -11.85
N LYS A 76 6.77 25.60 -11.50
CA LYS A 76 7.76 24.93 -10.63
C LYS A 76 8.53 23.79 -11.32
N ASN A 77 8.27 23.55 -12.60
CA ASN A 77 8.75 22.35 -13.31
C ASN A 77 8.47 21.05 -12.52
N ASP A 78 7.31 20.97 -11.89
CA ASP A 78 6.91 19.83 -11.06
C ASP A 78 5.55 19.26 -11.46
N ILE A 79 5.20 18.10 -10.90
CA ILE A 79 3.97 17.38 -11.18
C ILE A 79 3.10 17.39 -9.94
N LYS A 80 1.89 17.93 -10.08
CA LYS A 80 0.80 17.84 -9.11
C LYS A 80 0.10 16.50 -9.26
N ILE A 81 -0.10 15.82 -8.15
CA ILE A 81 -0.75 14.51 -8.07
C ILE A 81 -1.99 14.65 -7.21
N THR A 82 -3.15 14.31 -7.77
CA THR A 82 -4.44 14.43 -7.10
C THR A 82 -5.07 13.05 -6.94
N SER A 83 -5.54 12.75 -5.73
CA SER A 83 -6.28 11.52 -5.44
C SER A 83 -7.62 11.46 -6.20
N THR A 84 -8.01 10.29 -6.68
CA THR A 84 -9.32 10.08 -7.32
C THR A 84 -10.26 9.28 -6.42
N ASN A 85 -11.54 9.22 -6.81
CA ASN A 85 -12.55 8.43 -6.10
C ASN A 85 -12.24 6.93 -6.09
N THR A 86 -11.58 6.41 -7.13
CA THR A 86 -11.20 4.99 -7.21
C THR A 86 -10.17 4.62 -6.15
N LEU A 87 -9.25 5.54 -5.80
CA LEU A 87 -8.33 5.33 -4.68
C LEU A 87 -9.06 5.30 -3.33
N GLY A 88 -10.12 6.10 -3.18
CA GLY A 88 -11.01 6.01 -2.01
C GLY A 88 -11.72 4.66 -1.92
N PHE A 89 -12.27 4.16 -3.03
CA PHE A 89 -12.88 2.83 -3.09
C PHE A 89 -11.89 1.70 -2.84
N PHE A 90 -10.65 1.85 -3.31
CA PHE A 90 -9.56 0.92 -3.01
C PHE A 90 -9.33 0.84 -1.50
N PHE A 91 -9.09 1.96 -0.83
CA PHE A 91 -8.86 1.97 0.63
C PHE A 91 -10.07 1.51 1.44
N LYS A 92 -11.29 1.84 1.02
CA LYS A 92 -12.51 1.31 1.63
C LYS A 92 -12.53 -0.22 1.58
N SER A 93 -12.33 -0.79 0.40
CA SER A 93 -12.35 -2.25 0.20
C SER A 93 -11.24 -2.94 1.00
N PHE A 94 -10.07 -2.30 1.08
CA PHE A 94 -8.93 -2.80 1.85
C PHE A 94 -9.19 -2.78 3.36
N LEU A 95 -9.79 -1.70 3.87
CA LEU A 95 -10.18 -1.57 5.27
C LEU A 95 -11.25 -2.60 5.65
N GLU A 96 -12.26 -2.80 4.80
CA GLU A 96 -13.29 -3.84 4.99
C GLU A 96 -12.67 -5.23 5.10
N GLN A 97 -11.67 -5.55 4.28
CA GLN A 97 -10.95 -6.83 4.39
C GLN A 97 -10.19 -6.99 5.70
N ILE A 98 -9.49 -5.94 6.16
CA ILE A 98 -8.76 -5.97 7.43
C ILE A 98 -9.73 -6.17 8.61
N ILE A 99 -10.85 -5.44 8.61
CA ILE A 99 -11.88 -5.55 9.66
C ILE A 99 -12.56 -6.93 9.63
N SER A 100 -12.83 -7.47 8.44
CA SER A 100 -13.38 -8.81 8.28
C SER A 100 -12.42 -9.90 8.78
N LYS A 101 -11.13 -9.81 8.46
CA LYS A 101 -10.11 -10.77 8.93
C LYS A 101 -9.93 -10.78 10.44
N LYS A 102 -10.07 -9.62 11.11
CA LYS A 102 -10.11 -9.56 12.59
C LYS A 102 -11.21 -10.41 13.23
N ARG A 103 -12.30 -10.73 12.51
CA ARG A 103 -13.35 -11.63 13.02
C ARG A 103 -12.98 -13.11 12.93
N TYR A 104 -11.89 -13.46 12.23
CA TYR A 104 -11.43 -14.83 12.03
C TYR A 104 -10.14 -15.20 12.80
N GLU A 105 -9.50 -14.25 13.48
CA GLU A 105 -8.40 -14.55 14.42
C GLU A 105 -8.96 -15.22 15.68
N LYS A 106 -9.27 -16.52 15.55
CA LYS A 106 -9.34 -17.46 16.68
C LYS A 106 -7.96 -17.47 17.36
N ASP A 107 -7.96 -17.41 18.68
CA ASP A 107 -6.78 -17.50 19.55
C ASP A 107 -5.77 -18.54 19.06
N VAL A 108 -4.68 -18.08 18.45
CA VAL A 108 -3.54 -18.95 18.15
C VAL A 108 -2.79 -19.12 19.45
N SER A 109 -3.11 -20.17 20.22
CA SER A 109 -2.32 -20.53 21.39
C SER A 109 -0.89 -20.83 20.96
N HIS A 110 0.07 -19.97 21.32
CA HIS A 110 1.48 -20.23 21.10
C HIS A 110 1.94 -21.39 22.01
N LYS A 111 1.86 -22.63 21.50
CA LYS A 111 2.59 -23.75 22.10
C LYS A 111 4.09 -23.53 21.84
N ASN A 112 4.82 -23.23 22.90
CA ASN A 112 6.27 -23.07 22.91
C ASN A 112 6.97 -24.34 22.42
N ILE A 113 7.47 -24.33 21.18
CA ILE A 113 8.37 -25.37 20.67
C ILE A 113 9.77 -24.76 20.55
N ARG A 114 10.60 -24.96 21.58
CA ARG A 114 12.04 -24.69 21.52
C ARG A 114 12.71 -25.73 20.60
N LYS A 115 13.05 -25.38 19.36
CA LYS A 115 13.97 -26.16 18.52
C LYS A 115 15.34 -25.48 18.48
N LYS A 116 16.38 -26.21 18.90
CA LYS A 116 17.79 -25.84 18.72
C LYS A 116 18.11 -25.78 17.21
N ARG A 117 18.54 -24.64 16.70
CA ARG A 117 18.98 -24.49 15.30
C ARG A 117 20.45 -24.89 15.18
N ARG A 118 20.76 -25.88 14.34
CA ARG A 118 22.11 -26.11 13.82
C ARG A 118 22.37 -25.08 12.71
N ARG A 119 23.57 -24.49 12.67
CA ARG A 119 23.99 -23.56 11.61
C ARG A 119 24.22 -24.35 10.33
N ASP A 120 23.62 -23.88 9.24
CA ASP A 120 23.73 -24.48 7.91
C ASP A 120 24.70 -23.68 7.05
N LYS A 121 25.34 -24.34 6.09
CA LYS A 121 26.54 -23.89 5.33
C LYS A 121 26.33 -22.67 4.40
N TYR A 122 25.16 -22.04 4.46
CA TYR A 122 24.72 -20.97 3.56
C TYR A 122 24.44 -19.62 4.26
N ASP A 123 24.95 -19.42 5.49
CA ASP A 123 24.82 -18.19 6.29
C ASP A 123 25.37 -16.90 5.61
N ASN A 124 25.96 -17.00 4.40
CA ASN A 124 26.48 -15.87 3.63
C ASN A 124 25.55 -15.40 2.49
N VAL A 125 24.36 -15.97 2.35
CA VAL A 125 23.36 -15.33 1.48
C VAL A 125 22.81 -14.14 2.24
N VAL A 126 23.18 -12.92 1.82
CA VAL A 126 22.46 -11.70 2.20
C VAL A 126 21.10 -11.78 1.53
N ILE A 127 20.20 -12.55 2.14
CA ILE A 127 18.78 -12.44 1.90
C ILE A 127 18.45 -11.04 2.41
N LYS A 128 18.20 -10.08 1.51
CA LYS A 128 17.53 -8.82 1.86
C LYS A 128 16.28 -9.25 2.60
N SER A 129 16.30 -9.16 3.92
CA SER A 129 15.38 -9.91 4.75
C SER A 129 13.99 -9.35 4.51
N THR A 130 13.16 -10.12 3.83
CA THR A 130 11.71 -9.94 3.79
C THR A 130 11.27 -9.60 5.22
N PRO A 131 10.50 -8.52 5.43
CA PRO A 131 10.04 -8.14 6.77
C PRO A 131 9.41 -9.36 7.43
N LYS A 132 9.61 -9.51 8.75
CA LYS A 132 8.91 -10.56 9.48
C LYS A 132 7.42 -10.39 9.21
N LEU A 133 6.72 -11.49 8.99
CA LEU A 133 5.31 -11.46 8.60
C LEU A 133 4.46 -10.58 9.53
N ALA A 134 4.77 -10.58 10.83
CA ALA A 134 4.15 -9.69 11.82
C ALA A 134 4.37 -8.21 11.49
N ASP A 135 5.62 -7.78 11.31
CA ASP A 135 6.00 -6.41 10.97
C ASP A 135 5.37 -5.94 9.65
N PHE A 136 5.29 -6.84 8.67
CA PHE A 136 4.61 -6.58 7.40
C PHE A 136 3.11 -6.31 7.60
N LEU A 137 2.42 -7.19 8.31
CA LEU A 137 0.98 -7.06 8.57
C LEU A 137 0.67 -5.82 9.41
N GLU A 138 1.50 -5.54 10.40
CA GLU A 138 1.36 -4.35 11.25
C GLU A 138 1.53 -3.06 10.45
N THR A 139 2.56 -2.99 9.61
CA THR A 139 2.83 -1.83 8.75
C THR A 139 1.70 -1.61 7.72
N MET A 140 1.23 -2.70 7.09
CA MET A 140 0.07 -2.65 6.19
C MET A 140 -1.18 -2.14 6.91
N HIS A 141 -1.49 -2.68 8.09
CA HIS A 141 -2.62 -2.26 8.89
C HIS A 141 -2.52 -0.80 9.31
N PHE A 142 -1.31 -0.34 9.67
CA PHE A 142 -1.05 1.05 10.02
C PHE A 142 -1.40 1.99 8.87
N PHE A 143 -0.89 1.73 7.66
CA PHE A 143 -1.19 2.59 6.51
C PHE A 143 -2.68 2.68 6.22
N VAL A 144 -3.39 1.55 6.28
CA VAL A 144 -4.82 1.51 5.96
C VAL A 144 -5.67 2.15 7.06
N ARG A 145 -5.31 1.98 8.35
CA ARG A 145 -6.00 2.71 9.42
C ARG A 145 -5.71 4.20 9.40
N SER A 146 -4.51 4.60 8.97
CA SER A 146 -4.16 6.02 8.85
C SER A 146 -5.11 6.77 7.89
N THR A 147 -5.70 6.07 6.91
CA THR A 147 -6.63 6.65 5.94
C THR A 147 -8.10 6.62 6.40
N GLU A 148 -8.42 5.95 7.51
CA GLU A 148 -9.79 5.80 8.01
C GLU A 148 -10.48 7.14 8.28
N LYS A 149 -9.76 8.09 8.89
CA LYS A 149 -10.29 9.44 9.17
C LYS A 149 -10.68 10.16 7.87
N GLN A 150 -9.86 10.01 6.83
CA GLN A 150 -10.11 10.63 5.53
C GLN A 150 -11.21 9.90 4.75
N LEU A 151 -11.33 8.58 4.90
CA LEU A 151 -12.46 7.83 4.37
C LEU A 151 -13.79 8.30 4.96
N LYS A 152 -13.86 8.50 6.29
CA LYS A 152 -15.03 9.07 6.98
C LYS A 152 -15.34 10.49 6.49
N LYS A 153 -14.32 11.36 6.50
CA LYS A 153 -14.47 12.76 6.07
C LYS A 153 -14.97 12.90 4.62
N LYS A 154 -14.53 12.00 3.73
CA LYS A 154 -14.93 11.98 2.31
C LYS A 154 -16.21 11.17 2.05
N GLY A 155 -16.87 10.62 3.08
CA GLY A 155 -18.14 9.91 2.97
C GLY A 155 -18.06 8.51 2.34
N TYR A 156 -16.90 7.86 2.38
CA TYR A 156 -16.74 6.50 1.88
C TYR A 156 -17.22 5.44 2.89
N ILE A 157 -17.12 5.74 4.19
CA ILE A 157 -17.52 4.88 5.31
C ILE A 157 -18.24 5.70 6.37
#